data_AF-A0A7Y9MFU4-F1
#
_entry.id   AF-A0A7Y9MFU4-F1
#
_cell.length_a   1.000
_cell.length_b   1.000
_cell.length_c   1.000
_cell.angle_alpha   90.00
_cell.angle_beta   90.00
_cell.angle_gamma   90.00
#
_symmetry.space_group_name_H-M   'P 1'
#
loop_
_entity.id
_entity.type
_entity.pdbx_description
1 polymer ?
#
loop_
_entity_poly.entity_id
_entity_poly.type
_entity_poly.pdbx_seq_one_letter_code
_entity_poly.pdbx_strand_id
1 'polypeptide(L)'
;MRILWMLTLVLIAAVLPMTAGGSAATAAEPVCSELVSSAPCDSDRDGFSDSLEKKVCGTATCATGREDKDSDGIPDTSEFVVCGEATCADPARDTDRDGIPDFAEIYVCGEAPCSTGREDSDGDGIGDWVEFVICGNRGCADGTEDFDADGISDAWQLAACVVKFDVTTASSLTVEEKPDRVTTTVREVTERDVIMWWPLIPAIGLFAIGLGFFIAAMRRRQAEDEPIEDSAELLGLNQ
;
A
#
# COMPACT_ATOMS: atom_id res chain seq x y z
N MET A 1 56.04 62.76 12.01
CA MET A 1 54.75 62.04 12.05
C MET A 1 54.05 62.40 13.35
N ARG A 2 52.77 62.76 13.26
CA ARG A 2 52.02 63.58 14.23
C ARG A 2 51.82 62.88 15.58
N ILE A 3 52.27 63.55 16.64
CA ILE A 3 51.88 63.32 18.03
C ILE A 3 50.86 64.42 18.35
N LEU A 4 49.60 64.08 18.63
CA LEU A 4 48.67 65.02 19.27
C LEU A 4 47.60 64.33 20.16
N TRP A 5 47.83 64.40 21.47
CA TRP A 5 46.90 64.79 22.57
C TRP A 5 45.63 63.96 22.83
N MET A 6 45.60 63.32 24.01
CA MET A 6 44.75 63.64 25.18
C MET A 6 43.30 63.11 25.11
N LEU A 7 42.90 62.26 26.06
CA LEU A 7 42.19 62.69 27.26
C LEU A 7 41.80 61.49 28.12
N THR A 8 42.05 61.66 29.41
CA THR A 8 41.66 60.84 30.55
C THR A 8 40.16 60.57 30.62
N LEU A 9 39.75 59.36 31.01
CA LEU A 9 38.73 59.21 32.05
C LEU A 9 38.79 57.80 32.68
N VAL A 10 39.26 57.76 33.93
CA VAL A 10 39.02 56.65 34.84
C VAL A 10 37.57 56.76 35.30
N LEU A 11 36.77 55.75 35.02
CA LEU A 11 35.46 55.56 35.66
C LEU A 11 35.39 54.11 36.12
N ILE A 12 35.59 53.95 37.44
CA ILE A 12 35.29 52.73 38.18
C ILE A 12 33.77 52.64 38.28
N ALA A 13 33.18 51.58 37.75
CA ALA A 13 31.82 51.16 38.06
C ALA A 13 31.89 49.73 38.59
N ALA A 14 31.59 49.59 39.87
CA ALA A 14 31.37 48.34 40.58
C ALA A 14 29.94 47.81 40.31
N VAL A 15 29.67 46.57 40.79
CA VAL A 15 28.34 45.99 41.06
C VAL A 15 27.66 45.39 39.79
N LEU A 16 27.32 44.11 39.59
CA LEU A 16 27.07 42.86 40.35
C LEU A 16 27.35 41.64 39.43
N PRO A 17 27.52 40.41 39.96
CA PRO A 17 27.39 39.22 39.14
C PRO A 17 25.92 39.05 38.71
N MET A 18 25.63 39.15 37.41
CA MET A 18 24.35 38.68 36.87
C MET A 18 24.34 37.16 36.93
N THR A 19 23.75 36.62 37.99
CA THR A 19 23.21 35.27 37.99
C THR A 19 22.02 35.26 37.03
N ALA A 20 22.29 35.00 35.75
CA ALA A 20 21.26 34.62 34.81
C ALA A 20 20.80 33.20 35.19
N GLY A 21 19.94 33.14 36.21
CA GLY A 21 19.02 32.04 36.44
C GLY A 21 17.99 32.03 35.31
N GLY A 22 18.41 31.58 34.14
CA GLY A 22 17.49 31.04 33.15
C GLY A 22 17.13 29.64 33.63
N SER A 23 16.18 29.56 34.56
CA SER A 23 15.46 28.31 34.79
C SER A 23 14.87 27.97 33.43
N ALA A 24 15.45 26.98 32.75
CA ALA A 24 14.74 26.27 31.70
C ALA A 24 13.35 26.01 32.28
N ALA A 25 12.33 26.54 31.62
CA ALA A 25 11.00 26.03 31.82
C ALA A 25 11.11 24.56 31.43
N THR A 26 11.35 23.70 32.43
CA THR A 26 10.88 22.32 32.39
C THR A 26 9.41 22.48 32.05
N ALA A 27 9.07 22.23 30.78
CA ALA A 27 7.71 21.96 30.39
C ALA A 27 7.26 20.93 31.41
N ALA A 28 6.37 21.34 32.32
CA ALA A 28 5.79 20.41 33.26
C ALA A 28 5.16 19.33 32.39
N GLU A 29 5.72 18.12 32.48
CA GLU A 29 5.19 16.98 31.76
C GLU A 29 3.70 16.88 32.07
N PRO A 30 2.85 16.61 31.07
CA PRO A 30 1.43 16.46 31.32
C PRO A 30 1.26 15.25 32.24
N VAL A 31 1.20 15.49 33.54
CA VAL A 31 0.93 14.42 34.50
C VAL A 31 -0.51 14.01 34.24
N CYS A 32 -0.67 12.88 33.56
CA CYS A 32 -1.94 12.19 33.36
C CYS A 32 -2.66 12.10 34.71
N SER A 33 -3.62 13.00 34.92
CA SER A 33 -4.38 13.06 36.16
C SER A 33 -5.67 12.28 35.93
N GLU A 34 -5.69 11.03 36.39
CA GLU A 34 -6.83 10.09 36.29
C GLU A 34 -8.15 10.61 36.90
N LEU A 35 -8.16 11.82 37.47
CA LEU A 35 -9.35 12.45 38.06
C LEU A 35 -10.05 13.45 37.12
N VAL A 36 -9.50 13.75 35.93
CA VAL A 36 -10.01 14.87 35.09
C VAL A 36 -10.19 14.54 33.60
N SER A 37 -9.57 13.49 33.04
CA SER A 37 -9.75 13.14 31.62
C SER A 37 -10.59 11.87 31.43
N SER A 38 -11.57 11.93 30.53
CA SER A 38 -12.31 10.77 30.04
C SER A 38 -11.53 9.95 29.00
N ALA A 39 -10.39 10.45 28.55
CA ALA A 39 -9.48 9.76 27.65
C ALA A 39 -8.44 8.95 28.45
N PRO A 40 -8.07 7.74 27.99
CA PRO A 40 -6.99 6.97 28.60
C PRO A 40 -5.69 7.76 28.59
N CYS A 41 -4.90 7.60 29.65
CA CYS A 41 -3.58 8.22 29.77
C CYS A 41 -2.65 7.73 28.66
N ASP A 42 -1.92 8.64 28.03
CA ASP A 42 -0.94 8.41 26.97
C ASP A 42 0.20 9.42 27.22
N SER A 43 1.26 8.95 27.90
CA SER A 43 2.29 9.78 28.51
C SER A 43 3.27 10.37 27.50
N ASP A 44 3.60 9.63 26.44
CA ASP A 44 4.50 10.06 25.36
C ASP A 44 3.79 10.46 24.06
N ARG A 45 2.46 10.29 24.01
CA ARG A 45 1.57 10.77 22.93
C ARG A 45 1.85 10.09 21.60
N ASP A 46 2.18 8.81 21.65
CA ASP A 46 2.37 7.98 20.46
C ASP A 46 1.09 7.29 20.00
N GLY A 47 -0.01 7.45 20.74
CA GLY A 47 -1.31 6.85 20.44
C GLY A 47 -1.59 5.56 21.21
N PHE A 48 -0.62 5.01 21.95
CA PHE A 48 -0.84 3.89 22.85
C PHE A 48 -1.12 4.38 24.27
N SER A 49 -2.11 3.76 24.93
CA SER A 49 -2.37 4.12 26.32
C SER A 49 -1.30 3.57 27.27
N ASP A 50 -0.97 4.30 28.33
CA ASP A 50 -0.06 3.87 29.41
C ASP A 50 -0.42 2.46 29.94
N SER A 51 -1.71 2.13 29.91
CA SER A 51 -2.24 0.85 30.40
C SER A 51 -1.96 -0.31 29.43
N LEU A 52 -1.94 -0.03 28.12
CA LEU A 52 -1.59 -0.98 27.07
C LEU A 52 -0.08 -1.20 27.08
N GLU A 53 0.71 -0.14 27.13
CA GLU A 53 2.16 -0.22 27.10
C GLU A 53 2.73 -1.00 28.30
N LYS A 54 2.15 -0.82 29.49
CA LYS A 54 2.51 -1.62 30.67
C LYS A 54 2.27 -3.11 30.47
N LYS A 55 1.30 -3.51 29.64
CA LYS A 55 1.05 -4.91 29.30
C LYS A 55 2.02 -5.42 28.23
N VAL A 56 2.30 -4.59 27.22
CA VAL A 56 3.19 -4.93 26.10
C VAL A 56 4.65 -5.03 26.55
N CYS A 57 5.16 -4.00 27.22
CA CYS A 57 6.61 -3.83 27.48
C CYS A 57 6.95 -3.38 28.91
N GLY A 58 5.95 -3.06 29.75
CA GLY A 58 6.12 -2.91 31.20
C GLY A 58 6.32 -1.48 31.73
N THR A 59 6.47 -0.49 30.85
CA THR A 59 6.48 0.95 31.20
C THR A 59 5.40 1.71 30.44
N ALA A 60 5.23 3.00 30.70
CA ALA A 60 4.16 3.84 30.11
C ALA A 60 4.64 4.70 28.93
N THR A 61 5.74 4.32 28.29
CA THR A 61 6.33 5.04 27.14
C THR A 61 7.22 4.09 26.29
N CYS A 62 6.94 2.79 26.29
CA CYS A 62 7.86 1.79 25.73
C CYS A 62 7.33 1.05 24.52
N ALA A 63 6.03 1.08 24.26
CA ALA A 63 5.52 0.40 23.08
C ALA A 63 5.91 1.23 21.86
N THR A 64 6.24 0.57 20.76
CA THR A 64 6.58 1.26 19.51
C THR A 64 5.66 0.83 18.37
N GLY A 65 4.75 -0.11 18.64
CA GLY A 65 3.92 -0.76 17.62
C GLY A 65 4.72 -1.75 16.76
N ARG A 66 5.93 -2.13 17.19
CA ARG A 66 6.84 -3.03 16.44
C ARG A 66 7.23 -4.26 17.23
N GLU A 67 6.82 -4.33 18.48
CA GLU A 67 6.93 -5.54 19.29
C GLU A 67 6.07 -6.62 18.62
N ASP A 68 6.66 -7.78 18.36
CA ASP A 68 6.01 -8.93 17.72
C ASP A 68 6.64 -10.20 18.33
N LYS A 69 5.97 -10.71 19.36
CA LYS A 69 6.54 -11.66 20.32
C LYS A 69 6.62 -13.08 19.78
N ASP A 70 5.69 -13.47 18.92
CA ASP A 70 5.70 -14.77 18.25
C ASP A 70 6.16 -14.70 16.79
N SER A 71 6.44 -13.49 16.27
CA SER A 71 7.01 -13.25 14.95
C SER A 71 6.09 -13.71 13.82
N ASP A 72 4.79 -13.56 14.01
CA ASP A 72 3.78 -13.88 13.00
C ASP A 72 3.45 -12.68 12.07
N GLY A 73 3.96 -11.49 12.42
CA GLY A 73 3.76 -10.25 11.67
C GLY A 73 2.64 -9.35 12.22
N ILE A 74 1.93 -9.75 13.26
CA ILE A 74 0.95 -8.91 13.97
C ILE A 74 1.63 -8.30 15.21
N PRO A 75 1.68 -6.97 15.34
CA PRO A 75 2.28 -6.36 16.53
C PRO A 75 1.55 -6.70 17.83
N ASP A 76 2.29 -6.91 18.92
CA ASP A 76 1.79 -7.20 20.27
C ASP A 76 0.70 -6.19 20.69
N THR A 77 0.89 -4.91 20.34
CA THR A 77 -0.08 -3.82 20.61
C THR A 77 -1.44 -4.10 19.98
N SER A 78 -1.46 -4.56 18.72
CA SER A 78 -2.66 -4.93 17.98
C SER A 78 -3.32 -6.17 18.56
N GLU A 79 -2.53 -7.19 18.92
CA GLU A 79 -3.06 -8.41 19.53
C GLU A 79 -3.72 -8.16 20.89
N PHE A 80 -3.14 -7.29 21.71
CA PHE A 80 -3.76 -6.88 22.98
C PHE A 80 -5.09 -6.14 22.78
N VAL A 81 -5.26 -5.41 21.67
CA VAL A 81 -6.53 -4.76 21.32
C VAL A 81 -7.56 -5.78 20.85
N VAL A 82 -7.13 -6.76 20.05
CA VAL A 82 -8.02 -7.76 19.43
C VAL A 82 -8.44 -8.89 20.40
N CYS A 83 -7.49 -9.45 21.16
CA CYS A 83 -7.71 -10.65 21.97
C CYS A 83 -7.07 -10.62 23.36
N GLY A 84 -6.28 -9.59 23.69
CA GLY A 84 -5.86 -9.30 25.07
C GLY A 84 -4.60 -10.02 25.55
N GLU A 85 -3.89 -10.71 24.65
CA GLU A 85 -2.57 -11.32 24.84
C GLU A 85 -1.67 -10.91 23.66
N ALA A 86 -0.36 -11.18 23.74
CA ALA A 86 0.63 -10.81 22.71
C ALA A 86 1.07 -11.98 21.82
N THR A 87 0.23 -13.00 21.66
CA THR A 87 0.48 -14.16 20.76
C THR A 87 -0.86 -14.88 20.43
N CYS A 88 -1.95 -14.13 20.29
CA CYS A 88 -3.31 -14.66 20.22
C CYS A 88 -4.02 -14.41 18.89
N ALA A 89 -3.53 -13.48 18.07
CA ALA A 89 -4.05 -13.31 16.72
C ALA A 89 -3.39 -14.33 15.78
N ASP A 90 -3.99 -14.53 14.60
CA ASP A 90 -3.42 -15.36 13.54
C ASP A 90 -3.64 -14.61 12.22
N PRO A 91 -2.58 -14.24 11.49
CA PRO A 91 -2.69 -13.45 10.26
C PRO A 91 -3.36 -14.21 9.12
N ALA A 92 -3.42 -15.55 9.19
CA ALA A 92 -4.06 -16.39 8.19
C ALA A 92 -5.52 -16.75 8.54
N ARG A 93 -6.00 -16.32 9.70
CA ARG A 93 -7.36 -16.60 10.14
C ARG A 93 -8.34 -15.68 9.43
N ASP A 94 -9.22 -16.26 8.63
CA ASP A 94 -10.30 -15.60 7.90
C ASP A 94 -11.53 -16.53 7.91
N THR A 95 -12.53 -16.18 8.72
CA THR A 95 -13.66 -17.04 9.08
C THR A 95 -14.70 -17.13 7.96
N ASP A 96 -14.98 -16.02 7.28
CA ASP A 96 -15.97 -15.97 6.19
C ASP A 96 -15.35 -16.08 4.78
N ARG A 97 -14.02 -16.06 4.69
CA ARG A 97 -13.22 -16.25 3.48
C ARG A 97 -13.40 -15.12 2.48
N ASP A 98 -13.61 -13.91 2.97
CA ASP A 98 -13.72 -12.73 2.14
C ASP A 98 -12.36 -12.07 1.85
N GLY A 99 -11.26 -12.60 2.38
CA GLY A 99 -9.91 -12.07 2.18
C GLY A 99 -9.49 -11.00 3.20
N ILE A 100 -10.34 -10.68 4.17
CA ILE A 100 -10.03 -9.83 5.31
C ILE A 100 -9.76 -10.73 6.53
N PRO A 101 -8.59 -10.65 7.17
CA PRO A 101 -8.31 -11.46 8.35
C PRO A 101 -9.19 -11.11 9.56
N ASP A 102 -9.60 -12.11 10.36
CA ASP A 102 -10.46 -11.96 11.55
C ASP A 102 -9.92 -10.89 12.52
N PHE A 103 -8.60 -10.80 12.70
CA PHE A 103 -8.00 -9.82 13.61
C PHE A 103 -8.22 -8.37 13.14
N ALA A 104 -8.18 -8.14 11.81
CA ALA A 104 -8.45 -6.85 11.22
C ALA A 104 -9.95 -6.50 11.31
N GLU A 105 -10.83 -7.46 11.11
CA GLU A 105 -12.26 -7.29 11.30
C GLU A 105 -12.61 -6.88 12.74
N ILE A 106 -12.08 -7.62 13.74
CA ILE A 106 -12.28 -7.30 15.15
C ILE A 106 -11.80 -5.88 15.49
N TYR A 107 -10.69 -5.43 14.91
CA TYR A 107 -10.22 -4.06 15.10
C TYR A 107 -11.19 -3.02 14.47
N VAL A 108 -11.69 -3.30 13.27
CA VAL A 108 -12.53 -2.36 12.50
C VAL A 108 -13.96 -2.25 13.03
N CYS A 109 -14.54 -3.34 13.56
CA CYS A 109 -15.95 -3.33 13.97
C CYS A 109 -16.23 -3.96 15.35
N GLY A 110 -15.25 -4.63 15.97
CA GLY A 110 -15.37 -5.30 17.26
C GLY A 110 -15.72 -6.80 17.23
N GLU A 111 -15.98 -7.38 16.06
CA GLU A 111 -16.28 -8.80 15.89
C GLU A 111 -15.76 -9.34 14.54
N ALA A 112 -15.73 -10.66 14.36
CA ALA A 112 -15.44 -11.29 13.07
C ALA A 112 -16.44 -12.44 12.83
N PRO A 113 -17.05 -12.56 11.63
CA PRO A 113 -16.93 -11.65 10.49
C PRO A 113 -17.83 -10.41 10.62
N CYS A 114 -17.42 -9.29 10.03
CA CYS A 114 -18.19 -8.05 10.03
C CYS A 114 -17.82 -7.03 8.94
N SER A 115 -16.60 -7.09 8.41
CA SER A 115 -16.10 -6.08 7.50
C SER A 115 -16.51 -6.43 6.09
N THR A 116 -16.68 -5.41 5.23
CA THR A 116 -16.86 -5.67 3.79
C THR A 116 -15.74 -5.06 2.96
N GLY A 117 -14.74 -4.50 3.62
CA GLY A 117 -13.63 -3.78 3.01
C GLY A 117 -14.02 -2.43 2.41
N ARG A 118 -15.14 -1.85 2.86
CA ARG A 118 -15.70 -0.58 2.33
C ARG A 118 -15.75 0.54 3.36
N GLU A 119 -15.47 0.21 4.60
CA GLU A 119 -15.27 1.12 5.71
C GLU A 119 -14.05 1.98 5.37
N ASP A 120 -14.21 3.30 5.36
CA ASP A 120 -13.18 4.28 4.96
C ASP A 120 -13.42 5.54 5.80
N SER A 121 -12.70 5.64 6.91
CA SER A 121 -12.98 6.60 7.97
C SER A 121 -12.54 8.03 7.62
N ASP A 122 -11.49 8.19 6.84
CA ASP A 122 -10.95 9.50 6.46
C ASP A 122 -11.31 9.91 5.01
N GLY A 123 -11.84 8.98 4.22
CA GLY A 123 -12.42 9.23 2.91
C GLY A 123 -11.38 9.33 1.79
N ASP A 124 -10.20 8.76 1.98
CA ASP A 124 -9.12 8.79 1.00
C ASP A 124 -9.22 7.66 -0.06
N GLY A 125 -10.13 6.71 0.16
CA GLY A 125 -10.39 5.57 -0.71
C GLY A 125 -9.65 4.28 -0.32
N ILE A 126 -8.95 4.27 0.81
CA ILE A 126 -8.32 3.09 1.42
C ILE A 126 -9.23 2.58 2.54
N GLY A 127 -9.45 1.26 2.57
CA GLY A 127 -10.36 0.70 3.56
C GLY A 127 -9.73 0.64 4.95
N ASP A 128 -10.48 0.94 6.02
CA ASP A 128 -10.05 0.95 7.43
C ASP A 128 -9.20 -0.29 7.80
N TRP A 129 -9.56 -1.47 7.28
CA TRP A 129 -8.84 -2.71 7.56
C TRP A 129 -7.45 -2.75 6.91
N VAL A 130 -7.30 -2.17 5.71
CA VAL A 130 -6.02 -2.06 5.00
C VAL A 130 -5.10 -1.13 5.79
N GLU A 131 -5.62 0.01 6.21
CA GLU A 131 -4.87 0.98 7.00
C GLU A 131 -4.39 0.39 8.32
N PHE A 132 -5.27 -0.35 9.00
CA PHE A 132 -4.90 -1.06 10.21
C PHE A 132 -3.77 -2.07 9.98
N VAL A 133 -3.80 -2.84 8.89
CA VAL A 133 -2.74 -3.80 8.57
C VAL A 133 -1.41 -3.10 8.24
N ILE A 134 -1.45 -1.93 7.58
CA ILE A 134 -0.24 -1.20 7.17
C ILE A 134 0.41 -0.44 8.34
N CYS A 135 -0.40 0.25 9.15
CA CYS A 135 0.09 1.22 10.12
C CYS A 135 -0.64 1.23 11.47
N GLY A 136 -1.55 0.28 11.71
CA GLY A 136 -2.13 0.03 13.04
C GLY A 136 -3.24 0.98 13.46
N ASN A 137 -3.71 1.87 12.58
CA ASN A 137 -4.82 2.80 12.83
C ASN A 137 -5.65 3.04 11.57
N ARG A 138 -6.78 3.73 11.72
CA ARG A 138 -7.60 4.24 10.62
C ARG A 138 -7.14 5.66 10.25
N GLY A 139 -7.14 6.00 8.98
CA GLY A 139 -6.65 7.26 8.41
C GLY A 139 -5.13 7.42 8.42
N CYS A 140 -4.36 6.33 8.35
CA CYS A 140 -2.89 6.40 8.42
C CYS A 140 -2.16 5.97 7.15
N ALA A 141 -2.80 5.21 6.27
CA ALA A 141 -2.24 4.90 4.97
C ALA A 141 -2.73 5.92 3.94
N ASP A 142 -1.91 6.25 2.95
CA ASP A 142 -2.28 7.18 1.86
C ASP A 142 -2.11 6.59 0.46
N GLY A 143 -1.72 5.31 0.39
CA GLY A 143 -1.56 4.56 -0.85
C GLY A 143 -0.23 4.84 -1.54
N THR A 144 0.71 5.51 -0.85
CA THR A 144 2.09 5.69 -1.31
C THR A 144 3.08 4.70 -0.69
N GLU A 145 2.62 3.87 0.25
CA GLU A 145 3.41 2.81 0.87
C GLU A 145 3.76 1.76 -0.18
N ASP A 146 5.04 1.49 -0.39
CA ASP A 146 5.57 0.53 -1.34
C ASP A 146 6.80 -0.12 -0.70
N PHE A 147 6.56 -1.05 0.24
CA PHE A 147 7.59 -1.61 1.10
C PHE A 147 8.69 -2.35 0.32
N ASP A 148 8.33 -3.04 -0.77
CA ASP A 148 9.27 -3.80 -1.60
C ASP A 148 9.74 -3.07 -2.86
N ALA A 149 9.28 -1.84 -3.08
CA ALA A 149 9.66 -0.95 -4.17
C ALA A 149 9.40 -1.55 -5.56
N ASP A 150 8.35 -2.36 -5.70
CA ASP A 150 7.95 -2.97 -6.97
C ASP A 150 7.08 -2.04 -7.84
N GLY A 151 6.66 -0.90 -7.28
CA GLY A 151 5.84 0.12 -7.93
C GLY A 151 4.33 -0.10 -7.77
N ILE A 152 3.90 -1.06 -6.94
CA ILE A 152 2.52 -1.29 -6.55
C ILE A 152 2.39 -1.02 -5.06
N SER A 153 1.55 -0.06 -4.67
CA SER A 153 1.40 0.28 -3.26
C SER A 153 0.86 -0.88 -2.42
N ASP A 154 1.37 -1.06 -1.20
CA ASP A 154 0.94 -2.07 -0.23
C ASP A 154 -0.59 -2.04 -0.01
N ALA A 155 -1.17 -0.85 0.10
CA ALA A 155 -2.62 -0.66 0.25
C ALA A 155 -3.42 -1.26 -0.91
N TRP A 156 -2.92 -1.10 -2.12
CA TRP A 156 -3.55 -1.66 -3.32
C TRP A 156 -3.37 -3.19 -3.40
N GLN A 157 -2.22 -3.71 -2.99
CA GLN A 157 -1.96 -5.15 -2.95
C GLN A 157 -2.91 -5.83 -1.95
N LEU A 158 -3.05 -5.27 -0.75
CA LEU A 158 -3.98 -5.75 0.28
C LEU A 158 -5.44 -5.64 -0.17
N ALA A 159 -5.87 -4.49 -0.68
CA ALA A 159 -7.25 -4.30 -1.16
C ALA A 159 -7.64 -5.31 -2.26
N ALA A 160 -6.69 -5.78 -3.07
CA ALA A 160 -6.92 -6.78 -4.10
C ALA A 160 -7.18 -8.20 -3.55
N CYS A 161 -6.82 -8.48 -2.29
CA CYS A 161 -7.08 -9.76 -1.64
C CYS A 161 -8.57 -9.98 -1.31
N VAL A 162 -9.34 -8.90 -1.19
CA VAL A 162 -10.76 -8.98 -0.82
C VAL A 162 -11.59 -9.64 -1.93
N VAL A 163 -12.22 -10.75 -1.60
CA VAL A 163 -13.14 -11.51 -2.44
C VAL A 163 -14.48 -10.79 -2.46
N LYS A 164 -14.81 -10.19 -3.60
CA LYS A 164 -16.11 -9.53 -3.79
C LYS A 164 -17.25 -10.56 -3.64
N PHE A 165 -18.09 -10.35 -2.64
CA PHE A 165 -19.35 -11.09 -2.51
C PHE A 165 -20.31 -10.70 -3.65
N ASP A 166 -20.34 -11.51 -4.70
CA ASP A 166 -21.23 -11.28 -5.83
C ASP A 166 -22.62 -11.85 -5.53
N VAL A 167 -23.55 -10.98 -5.10
CA VAL A 167 -24.94 -11.36 -4.82
C VAL A 167 -25.65 -11.89 -6.07
N THR A 168 -25.09 -11.73 -7.27
CA THR A 168 -25.70 -12.24 -8.51
C THR A 168 -25.62 -13.76 -8.68
N THR A 169 -24.69 -14.45 -8.03
CA THR A 169 -24.61 -15.94 -8.04
C THR A 169 -25.40 -16.60 -6.91
N ALA A 170 -25.75 -15.86 -5.85
CA ALA A 170 -26.60 -16.36 -4.77
C ALA A 170 -28.07 -16.60 -5.19
N SER A 171 -28.49 -16.11 -6.36
CA SER A 171 -29.82 -16.38 -6.92
C SER A 171 -29.97 -17.81 -7.49
N SER A 172 -28.90 -18.61 -7.54
CA SER A 172 -28.94 -19.97 -8.09
C SER A 172 -29.00 -21.10 -7.06
N LEU A 173 -29.11 -20.80 -5.76
CA LEU A 173 -29.31 -21.81 -4.71
C LEU A 173 -30.68 -21.63 -4.04
N THR A 174 -31.75 -21.77 -4.82
CA THR A 174 -33.10 -21.91 -4.26
C THR A 174 -33.35 -23.36 -3.87
N VAL A 175 -33.48 -23.56 -2.55
CA VAL A 175 -34.47 -24.39 -1.85
C VAL A 175 -35.18 -25.45 -2.71
N GLU A 176 -34.95 -26.70 -2.31
CA GLU A 176 -35.70 -27.88 -2.74
C GLU A 176 -37.21 -27.71 -2.47
N GLU A 177 -37.98 -27.33 -3.49
CA GLU A 177 -39.45 -27.39 -3.44
C GLU A 177 -40.00 -28.46 -4.40
N LYS A 178 -40.79 -29.35 -3.80
CA LYS A 178 -41.56 -30.47 -4.35
C LYS A 178 -42.13 -30.22 -5.76
N PRO A 179 -42.03 -31.19 -6.71
CA PRO A 179 -42.45 -30.96 -8.09
C PRO A 179 -43.97 -31.12 -8.23
N ASP A 180 -44.72 -30.02 -8.21
CA ASP A 180 -46.04 -29.98 -8.82
C ASP A 180 -45.99 -29.16 -10.12
N ARG A 181 -46.07 -29.92 -11.22
CA ARG A 181 -46.58 -29.53 -12.54
C ARG A 181 -45.64 -28.76 -13.48
N VAL A 182 -45.08 -29.57 -14.37
CA VAL A 182 -44.50 -29.24 -15.68
C VAL A 182 -45.39 -28.27 -16.48
N THR A 183 -44.81 -27.13 -16.88
CA THR A 183 -45.16 -26.45 -18.13
C THR A 183 -43.90 -25.79 -18.70
N THR A 184 -43.13 -26.56 -19.45
CA THR A 184 -42.00 -26.07 -20.23
C THR A 184 -42.52 -25.47 -21.52
N THR A 185 -42.60 -24.14 -21.64
CA THR A 185 -42.59 -23.50 -22.97
C THR A 185 -41.15 -23.29 -23.37
N VAL A 186 -40.56 -24.32 -23.98
CA VAL A 186 -39.29 -24.19 -24.70
C VAL A 186 -39.55 -23.25 -25.89
N ARG A 187 -38.96 -22.06 -25.86
CA ARG A 187 -38.77 -21.30 -27.09
C ARG A 187 -37.62 -21.95 -27.84
N GLU A 188 -37.97 -22.55 -28.97
CA GLU A 188 -37.06 -23.12 -29.96
C GLU A 188 -36.14 -22.01 -30.48
N VAL A 189 -34.89 -21.98 -30.00
CA VAL A 189 -33.84 -21.12 -30.58
C VAL A 189 -33.36 -21.83 -31.84
N THR A 190 -33.86 -21.37 -32.98
CA THR A 190 -33.40 -21.85 -34.28
C THR A 190 -31.93 -21.49 -34.48
N GLU A 191 -31.14 -22.50 -34.84
CA GLU A 191 -29.73 -22.46 -35.24
C GLU A 191 -29.49 -21.56 -36.46
N ARG A 192 -29.54 -20.23 -36.30
CA ARG A 192 -29.28 -19.27 -37.38
C ARG A 192 -28.45 -18.04 -36.99
N ASP A 193 -27.80 -18.03 -35.82
CA ASP A 193 -26.89 -16.94 -35.43
C ASP A 193 -25.43 -17.41 -35.24
N VAL A 194 -25.02 -18.45 -35.97
CA VAL A 194 -23.59 -18.67 -36.24
C VAL A 194 -23.27 -17.97 -37.57
N ILE A 195 -22.87 -16.71 -37.48
CA ILE A 195 -22.34 -15.97 -38.62
C ILE A 195 -21.07 -16.70 -39.09
N MET A 196 -21.18 -17.44 -40.18
CA MET A 196 -20.07 -18.17 -40.81
C MET A 196 -19.08 -17.17 -41.43
N TRP A 197 -18.06 -16.78 -40.67
CA TRP A 197 -16.87 -16.08 -41.18
C TRP A 197 -15.88 -16.99 -41.94
N TRP A 198 -16.30 -18.20 -42.34
CA TRP A 198 -15.42 -19.20 -42.93
C TRP A 198 -14.94 -18.94 -44.39
N PRO A 199 -15.48 -18.01 -45.21
CA PRO A 199 -14.88 -17.73 -46.52
C PRO A 199 -13.83 -16.60 -46.55
N LEU A 200 -13.57 -15.88 -45.45
CA LEU A 200 -12.65 -14.71 -45.48
C LEU A 200 -11.20 -15.01 -45.04
N ILE A 201 -10.92 -16.17 -44.45
CA ILE A 201 -9.57 -16.55 -44.01
C ILE A 201 -8.59 -16.83 -45.18
N PRO A 202 -8.98 -17.42 -46.34
CA PRO A 202 -7.99 -17.68 -47.40
C PRO A 202 -7.57 -16.44 -48.21
N ALA A 203 -8.26 -15.31 -48.11
CA ALA A 203 -7.90 -14.09 -48.84
C ALA A 203 -6.72 -13.34 -48.22
N ILE A 204 -6.55 -13.40 -46.90
CA ILE A 204 -5.46 -12.70 -46.19
C ILE A 204 -4.12 -13.45 -46.36
N GLY A 205 -4.16 -14.79 -46.45
CA GLY A 205 -2.96 -15.61 -46.64
C GLY A 205 -2.27 -15.42 -47.99
N LEU A 206 -3.02 -15.17 -49.07
CA LEU A 206 -2.45 -14.97 -50.42
C LEU A 206 -1.81 -13.58 -50.60
N PHE A 207 -2.25 -12.57 -49.85
CA PHE A 207 -1.68 -11.21 -49.93
C PHE A 207 -0.27 -11.14 -49.29
N ALA A 208 -0.03 -11.89 -48.21
CA ALA A 208 1.27 -11.95 -47.53
C ALA A 208 2.37 -12.60 -48.38
N ILE A 209 2.03 -13.62 -49.17
CA ILE A 209 2.99 -14.32 -50.05
C ILE A 209 3.37 -13.42 -51.24
N GLY A 210 2.42 -12.66 -51.79
CA GLY A 210 2.67 -11.71 -52.88
C GLY A 210 3.61 -10.55 -52.50
N LEU A 211 3.47 -10.00 -51.30
CA LEU A 211 4.32 -8.90 -50.81
C LEU A 211 5.78 -9.36 -50.57
N GLY A 212 5.98 -10.60 -50.11
CA GLY A 212 7.32 -11.18 -49.90
C GLY A 212 8.13 -11.32 -51.20
N PHE A 213 7.49 -11.76 -52.29
CA PHE A 213 8.15 -11.86 -53.60
C PHE A 213 8.46 -10.48 -54.22
N PHE A 214 7.61 -9.47 -53.98
CA PHE A 214 7.84 -8.11 -54.47
C PHE A 214 9.03 -7.43 -53.79
N ILE A 215 9.16 -7.56 -52.46
CA ILE A 215 10.30 -7.01 -51.71
C ILE A 215 11.62 -7.72 -52.10
N ALA A 216 11.58 -9.04 -52.30
CA ALA A 216 12.75 -9.80 -52.76
C ALA A 216 13.20 -9.42 -54.19
N ALA A 217 12.26 -9.08 -55.07
CA ALA A 217 12.55 -8.62 -56.43
C ALA A 217 13.17 -7.20 -56.46
N MET A 218 12.77 -6.30 -55.56
CA MET A 218 13.38 -4.96 -55.47
C MET A 218 14.82 -5.00 -54.96
N ARG A 219 15.16 -5.91 -54.01
CA ARG A 219 16.55 -6.06 -53.52
C ARG A 219 17.54 -6.53 -54.58
N ARG A 220 17.10 -7.32 -55.57
CA ARG A 220 17.99 -7.78 -56.66
C ARG A 220 18.34 -6.67 -57.64
N ARG A 221 17.47 -5.67 -57.83
CA ARG A 221 17.75 -4.55 -58.75
C ARG A 221 18.76 -3.54 -58.19
N GLN A 222 18.90 -3.44 -56.87
CA GLN A 222 19.91 -2.55 -56.27
C GLN A 222 21.31 -3.16 -56.20
N ALA A 223 21.47 -4.46 -56.48
CA ALA A 223 22.77 -5.13 -56.45
C ALA A 223 23.52 -5.11 -57.80
N GLU A 224 22.89 -4.61 -58.87
CA GLU A 224 23.48 -4.56 -60.21
C GLU A 224 24.02 -3.16 -60.59
N ASP A 225 23.83 -2.15 -59.73
CA ASP A 225 24.20 -0.74 -59.97
C ASP A 225 25.45 -0.26 -59.21
N GLU A 226 26.29 -1.15 -58.65
CA GLU A 226 27.59 -0.72 -58.11
C GLU A 226 28.60 -0.53 -59.27
N PRO A 227 29.07 0.70 -59.52
CA PRO A 227 30.10 0.93 -60.52
C PRO A 227 31.45 0.39 -60.03
N ILE A 228 32.10 -0.39 -60.90
CA ILE A 228 33.49 -0.82 -60.74
C ILE A 228 34.37 0.42 -60.93
N GLU A 229 34.83 1.04 -59.83
CA GLU A 229 36.00 1.92 -59.88
C GLU A 229 37.27 1.10 -59.59
N ASP A 230 38.08 1.06 -60.64
CA ASP A 230 39.45 0.56 -60.71
C ASP A 230 40.42 1.52 -60.00
N SER A 231 41.60 0.99 -59.69
CA SER A 231 42.87 1.71 -59.38
C SER A 231 43.24 1.91 -57.91
N ALA A 232 44.01 0.92 -57.41
CA ALA A 232 45.41 1.07 -56.99
C ALA A 232 45.84 2.04 -55.87
N GLU A 233 46.86 1.58 -55.11
CA GLU A 233 47.76 2.35 -54.21
C GLU A 233 47.14 2.78 -52.87
N LEU A 234 47.63 2.48 -51.65
CA LEU A 234 48.99 2.31 -51.09
C LEU A 234 48.91 1.42 -49.83
N LEU A 235 49.60 0.27 -49.76
CA LEU A 235 50.94 0.08 -49.16
C LEU A 235 51.18 0.66 -47.76
N GLY A 236 51.52 -0.24 -46.81
CA GLY A 236 52.29 0.05 -45.59
C GLY A 236 51.57 -0.38 -44.30
N LEU A 237 51.70 -1.61 -43.81
CA LEU A 237 52.80 -2.04 -42.93
C LEU A 237 53.32 -0.92 -42.00
N ASN A 238 52.89 -0.90 -40.73
CA ASN A 238 53.80 -1.06 -39.60
C ASN A 238 53.07 -1.09 -38.24
N GLN A 239 53.50 -2.08 -37.44
CA GLN A 239 53.54 -2.17 -35.97
C GLN A 239 52.23 -2.14 -35.17
#